data_AF-A0A7Y5Q9E7-F1
#
_entry.id   AF-A0A7Y5Q9E7-F1
#
_cell.length_a   1.000
_cell.length_b   1.000
_cell.length_c   1.000
_cell.angle_alpha   90.00
_cell.angle_beta   90.00
_cell.angle_gamma   90.00
#
_symmetry.space_group_name_H-M   'P 1'
#
loop_
_entity.id
_entity.type
_entity.pdbx_description
1 polymer ?
#
loop_
_entity_poly.entity_id
_entity_poly.type
_entity_poly.pdbx_seq_one_letter_code
_entity_poly.pdbx_strand_id
1 'polypeptide(L)'
;MDKSNLAEQIGQAWITYRKGQLDAAAKAFEDLVNRNSDSIDALYGLGLVRRSQGNRGTASELFQKASGLVASARQQDAGNDRLQILQRMILQRLQELGAAR
;
A
#
# COMPACT_ATOMS: atom_id res chain seq x y z
N MET A 1 -4.43 16.00 -15.15
CA MET A 1 -3.84 15.37 -13.95
C MET A 1 -3.48 13.94 -14.32
N ASP A 2 -2.21 13.76 -14.67
CA ASP A 2 -1.70 12.69 -15.51
C ASP A 2 -1.52 11.38 -14.73
N LYS A 3 -2.45 10.43 -14.91
CA LYS A 3 -2.34 9.06 -14.38
C LYS A 3 -0.99 8.40 -14.74
N SER A 4 -0.40 8.80 -15.88
CA SER A 4 0.91 8.36 -16.35
C SER A 4 2.05 8.72 -15.39
N ASN A 5 1.97 9.87 -14.71
CA ASN A 5 2.98 10.30 -13.74
C ASN A 5 2.84 9.57 -12.40
N LEU A 6 1.62 9.16 -12.03
CA LEU A 6 1.37 8.47 -10.75
C LEU A 6 1.95 7.05 -10.75
N ALA A 7 1.80 6.31 -11.85
CA ALA A 7 2.35 4.97 -11.99
C ALA A 7 3.90 4.97 -11.97
N GLU A 8 4.52 5.95 -12.63
CA GLU A 8 5.96 6.12 -12.62
C GLU A 8 6.49 6.47 -11.21
N GLN A 9 5.82 7.40 -10.52
CA GLN A 9 6.15 7.75 -9.14
C GLN A 9 5.99 6.57 -8.17
N ILE A 10 4.95 5.74 -8.35
CA ILE A 10 4.80 4.48 -7.60
C ILE A 10 6.02 3.57 -7.84
N GLY A 11 6.45 3.42 -9.09
CA GLY A 11 7.65 2.66 -9.44
C GLY A 11 8.90 3.16 -8.71
N GLN A 12 9.12 4.47 -8.69
CA GLN A 12 10.25 5.09 -7.97
C GLN A 12 10.17 4.91 -6.45
N ALA A 13 8.97 5.00 -5.87
CA ALA A 13 8.74 4.75 -4.45
C ALA A 13 9.11 3.29 -4.09
N TRP A 14 8.76 2.32 -4.94
CA TRP A 14 9.17 0.93 -4.78
C TRP A 14 10.67 0.71 -4.88
N ILE A 15 11.34 1.39 -5.81
CA ILE A 15 12.81 1.32 -5.93
C ILE A 15 13.47 1.82 -4.65
N THR A 16 13.02 2.96 -4.14
CA THR A 16 13.51 3.58 -2.90
C THR A 16 13.29 2.65 -1.69
N TYR A 17 12.11 2.03 -1.59
CA TYR A 17 11.81 1.04 -0.56
C TYR A 17 12.76 -0.17 -0.64
N ARG A 18 12.99 -0.72 -1.83
CA ARG A 18 13.90 -1.86 -2.04
C ARG A 18 15.35 -1.53 -1.71
N LYS A 19 15.76 -0.27 -1.83
CA LYS A 19 17.08 0.22 -1.39
C LYS A 19 17.21 0.37 0.13
N GLY A 20 16.15 0.11 0.90
CA GLY A 20 16.13 0.29 2.35
C GLY A 20 16.03 1.76 2.78
N GLN A 21 15.78 2.68 1.83
CA GLN A 21 15.65 4.11 2.11
C GLN A 21 14.23 4.41 2.62
N LEU A 22 13.91 3.90 3.81
CA LEU A 22 12.54 3.88 4.34
C LEU A 22 11.93 5.28 4.49
N ASP A 23 12.71 6.29 4.89
CA ASP A 23 12.23 7.66 5.05
C ASP A 23 11.83 8.30 3.71
N ALA A 24 12.71 8.18 2.71
CA ALA A 24 12.43 8.67 1.36
C ALA A 24 11.27 7.90 0.71
N ALA A 25 11.17 6.59 0.94
CA ALA A 25 10.04 5.79 0.48
C ALA A 25 8.72 6.22 1.14
N ALA A 26 8.74 6.51 2.46
CA ALA A 26 7.57 6.99 3.17
C ALA A 26 7.08 8.29 2.53
N LYS A 27 7.97 9.27 2.36
CA LYS A 27 7.63 10.55 1.74
C LYS A 27 7.05 10.40 0.33
N ALA A 28 7.67 9.55 -0.50
CA ALA A 28 7.19 9.29 -1.86
C ALA A 28 5.78 8.67 -1.87
N PHE A 29 5.53 7.67 -1.02
CA PHE A 29 4.19 7.08 -0.91
C PHE A 29 3.17 8.01 -0.27
N GLU A 30 3.57 8.86 0.68
CA GLU A 30 2.70 9.89 1.28
C GLU A 30 2.26 10.91 0.25
N ASP A 31 3.19 11.42 -0.57
CA ASP A 31 2.85 12.32 -1.68
C ASP A 31 1.88 11.67 -2.67
N LEU A 32 2.06 10.37 -2.95
CA LEU A 32 1.16 9.60 -3.81
C LEU A 32 -0.24 9.45 -3.21
N VAL A 33 -0.34 9.16 -1.91
CA VAL A 33 -1.61 9.07 -1.19
C VAL A 33 -2.29 10.43 -1.12
N ASN A 34 -1.55 11.52 -0.92
CA ASN A 34 -2.09 12.88 -0.90
C ASN A 34 -2.68 13.29 -2.26
N ARG A 35 -2.07 12.83 -3.36
CA ARG A 35 -2.57 13.06 -4.73
C ARG A 35 -3.75 12.16 -5.07
N ASN A 36 -3.73 10.92 -4.57
CA ASN A 36 -4.79 9.94 -4.78
C ASN A 36 -4.99 9.10 -3.53
N SER A 37 -5.93 9.53 -2.70
CA SER A 37 -6.29 8.90 -1.44
C SER A 37 -6.79 7.46 -1.61
N ASP A 38 -7.30 7.12 -2.80
CA ASP A 38 -7.86 5.80 -3.12
C ASP A 38 -6.85 4.89 -3.87
N SER A 39 -5.58 5.28 -3.94
CA SER A 39 -4.54 4.49 -4.58
C SER A 39 -4.17 3.27 -3.71
N ILE A 40 -4.71 2.10 -4.06
CA ILE A 40 -4.44 0.82 -3.39
C ILE A 40 -2.93 0.55 -3.31
N ASP A 41 -2.18 0.74 -4.41
CA ASP A 41 -0.74 0.48 -4.45
C ASP A 41 0.04 1.44 -3.54
N ALA A 42 -0.35 2.72 -3.48
CA ALA A 42 0.34 3.71 -2.65
C ALA A 42 0.06 3.47 -1.15
N LEU A 43 -1.18 3.16 -0.79
CA LEU A 43 -1.56 2.78 0.58
C LEU A 43 -0.84 1.49 1.02
N TYR A 44 -0.78 0.48 0.13
CA TYR A 44 -0.06 -0.75 0.41
C TYR A 44 1.44 -0.51 0.57
N GLY A 45 2.06 0.26 -0.33
CA GLY A 45 3.47 0.63 -0.26
C GLY A 45 3.80 1.40 1.03
N LEU A 46 2.99 2.41 1.39
CA LEU A 46 3.17 3.15 2.64
C LEU A 46 3.03 2.24 3.86
N GLY A 47 2.06 1.32 3.87
CA GLY A 47 1.89 0.34 4.94
C GLY A 47 3.14 -0.55 5.13
N LEU A 48 3.75 -1.01 4.03
CA LEU A 48 4.99 -1.79 4.09
C LEU A 48 6.15 -0.96 4.64
N VAL A 49 6.29 0.30 4.20
CA VAL A 49 7.31 1.21 4.72
C VAL A 49 7.13 1.43 6.22
N ARG A 50 5.92 1.78 6.68
CA ARG A 50 5.61 1.99 8.09
C ARG A 50 5.89 0.73 8.92
N ARG A 51 5.58 -0.46 8.39
CA ARG A 51 5.94 -1.72 9.04
C ARG A 51 7.46 -1.87 9.17
N SER A 52 8.21 -1.63 8.09
CA SER A 52 9.68 -1.70 8.10
C SER A 52 10.31 -0.68 9.04
N GLN A 53 9.65 0.45 9.29
CA GLN A 53 10.05 1.45 10.28
C GLN A 53 9.68 1.08 11.74
N GLY A 54 9.01 -0.05 11.97
CA GLY A 54 8.52 -0.45 13.29
C GLY A 54 7.19 0.17 13.70
N ASN A 55 6.61 1.04 12.87
CA ASN A 55 5.33 1.70 13.11
C ASN A 55 4.14 0.78 12.78
N ARG A 56 4.02 -0.31 13.55
CA ARG A 56 3.02 -1.38 13.34
C ARG A 56 1.58 -0.87 13.41
N GLY A 57 1.28 0.10 14.26
CA GLY A 57 -0.05 0.73 14.37
C GLY A 57 -0.47 1.37 13.05
N THR A 58 0.29 2.37 12.60
CA THR A 58 0.03 3.06 11.32
C THR A 58 0.05 2.10 10.13
N ALA A 59 0.95 1.12 10.11
CA ALA A 59 0.96 0.10 9.07
C ALA A 59 -0.37 -0.67 9.01
N SER A 60 -0.93 -1.03 10.17
CA SER A 60 -2.20 -1.76 10.25
C SER A 60 -3.36 -0.93 9.71
N GLU A 61 -3.43 0.35 10.09
CA GLU A 61 -4.48 1.27 9.59
C GLU A 61 -4.42 1.44 8.07
N LEU A 62 -3.22 1.60 7.51
CA LEU A 62 -3.01 1.73 6.06
C LEU A 62 -3.41 0.46 5.32
N PHE A 63 -3.05 -0.72 5.84
CA PHE A 63 -3.45 -1.99 5.26
C PHE A 63 -4.97 -2.22 5.36
N GLN A 64 -5.62 -1.79 6.44
CA GLN A 64 -7.09 -1.84 6.55
C GLN A 64 -7.77 -0.97 5.49
N LYS A 65 -7.28 0.27 5.29
CA LYS A 65 -7.78 1.15 4.21
C LYS A 65 -7.60 0.52 2.84
N ALA A 66 -6.40 0.02 2.53
CA ALA A 66 -6.13 -0.64 1.26
C ALA A 66 -7.02 -1.88 1.06
N SER A 67 -7.24 -2.68 2.11
CA SER A 67 -8.15 -3.85 2.06
C SER A 67 -9.59 -3.45 1.76
N GLY A 68 -10.08 -2.35 2.34
CA GLY A 68 -11.43 -1.84 2.06
C GLY A 68 -11.59 -1.47 0.58
N LEU A 69 -10.62 -0.73 0.03
CA LEU A 69 -10.63 -0.34 -1.37
C LEU A 69 -10.52 -1.53 -2.33
N VAL A 70 -9.66 -2.52 -2.01
CA VAL A 70 -9.58 -3.76 -2.78
C VAL A 70 -10.91 -4.52 -2.74
N ALA A 71 -11.54 -4.65 -1.57
CA ALA A 71 -12.84 -5.30 -1.46
C ALA A 71 -13.90 -4.61 -2.32
N SER A 72 -13.98 -3.27 -2.27
CA SER A 72 -14.89 -2.48 -3.11
C SER A 72 -14.58 -2.62 -4.61
N ALA A 73 -13.30 -2.59 -5.01
CA ALA A 73 -12.89 -2.76 -6.39
C ALA A 73 -13.20 -4.19 -6.90
N ARG A 74 -13.03 -5.22 -6.07
CA ARG A 74 -13.36 -6.61 -6.40
C ARG A 74 -14.85 -6.86 -6.54
N GLN A 75 -15.69 -6.10 -5.85
CA GLN A 75 -17.14 -6.19 -6.06
C GLN A 75 -17.54 -5.70 -7.46
N GLN A 76 -16.78 -4.77 -8.03
CA GLN A 76 -17.00 -4.26 -9.38
C GLN A 76 -16.35 -5.14 -10.45
N ASP A 77 -15.16 -5.69 -10.15
CA ASP A 77 -14.37 -6.51 -11.06
C ASP A 77 -13.86 -7.78 -10.37
N ALA A 78 -14.75 -8.75 -10.18
CA ALA A 78 -14.47 -9.97 -9.42
C ALA A 78 -13.45 -10.90 -10.09
N GLY A 79 -13.28 -10.78 -11.41
CA GLY A 79 -12.32 -11.53 -12.22
C GLY A 79 -10.90 -10.97 -12.20
N ASN A 80 -10.64 -9.88 -11.47
CA ASN A 80 -9.33 -9.25 -11.45
C ASN A 80 -8.32 -10.02 -10.58
N ASP A 81 -7.46 -10.80 -11.22
CA ASP A 81 -6.40 -11.57 -10.55
C ASP A 81 -5.49 -10.67 -9.69
N ARG A 82 -5.17 -9.47 -10.17
CA ARG A 82 -4.32 -8.52 -9.43
C ARG A 82 -4.96 -8.12 -8.11
N LEU A 83 -6.25 -7.80 -8.11
CA LEU A 83 -6.97 -7.43 -6.88
C LEU A 83 -7.06 -8.62 -5.92
N GLN A 84 -7.22 -9.84 -6.43
CA GLN A 84 -7.22 -11.04 -5.59
C GLN A 84 -5.86 -11.25 -4.91
N ILE A 85 -4.76 -11.09 -5.65
CA ILE A 85 -3.40 -11.21 -5.11
C ILE A 85 -3.15 -10.13 -4.06
N LEU A 86 -3.47 -8.86 -4.36
CA LEU A 86 -3.32 -7.75 -3.42
C LEU A 86 -4.12 -7.98 -2.14
N GLN A 87 -5.37 -8.45 -2.24
CA GLN A 87 -6.19 -8.78 -1.09
C GLN A 87 -5.50 -9.81 -0.18
N ARG A 88 -4.97 -10.90 -0.76
CA ARG A 88 -4.28 -11.94 0.02
C ARG A 88 -3.02 -11.40 0.69
N MET A 89 -2.22 -10.62 -0.03
CA MET A 89 -1.00 -10.00 0.49
C MET A 89 -1.30 -9.06 1.66
N ILE A 90 -2.33 -8.22 1.54
CA ILE A 90 -2.75 -7.28 2.58
C ILE A 90 -3.25 -8.03 3.82
N LEU A 91 -4.11 -9.04 3.64
CA LEU A 91 -4.62 -9.84 4.75
C LEU A 91 -3.49 -10.56 5.50
N GLN A 92 -2.52 -11.13 4.79
CA GLN A 92 -1.35 -11.73 5.41
C GLN A 92 -0.61 -10.71 6.30
N ARG A 93 -0.38 -9.48 5.80
CA ARG A 93 0.29 -8.43 6.60
C ARG A 93 -0.51 -8.04 7.83
N LEU A 94 -1.83 -7.93 7.71
CA LEU A 94 -2.70 -7.64 8.85
C LEU A 94 -2.65 -8.75 9.91
N GLN A 95 -2.62 -10.02 9.49
CA GLN A 95 -2.45 -11.15 10.41
C GLN A 95 -1.08 -11.10 11.10
N GLU A 96 0.02 -10.84 10.38
CA GLU A 96 1.36 -10.71 10.96
C GLU A 96 1.48 -9.53 11.95
N LEU A 97 0.70 -8.47 11.75
CA LEU A 97 0.66 -7.31 12.64
C LEU A 97 -0.22 -7.56 13.87
N GLY A 98 -1.33 -8.29 13.72
CA GLY A 98 -2.25 -8.63 14.81
C GLY A 98 -1.83 -9.85 15.65
N ALA A 99 -1.07 -10.77 15.08
CA ALA A 99 -0.57 -11.97 15.76
C ALA A 99 0.61 -11.69 16.70
N ALA A 100 1.14 -10.47 16.73
CA ALA A 100 2.21 -10.07 17.64
C ALA A 100 1.70 -9.64 19.03
N ARG A 101 0.67 -10.32 19.53
CA ARG A 101 0.19 -10.16 20.91
C ARG A 101 0.93 -11.09 21.85
#